data_AF-A0A6C0CW33-F1
#
_entry.id   AF-A0A6C0CW33-F1
#
_cell.length_a   1.000
_cell.length_b   1.000
_cell.length_c   1.000
_cell.angle_alpha   90.00
_cell.angle_beta   90.00
_cell.angle_gamma   90.00
#
_symmetry.space_group_name_H-M   'P 1'
#
loop_
_entity.id
_entity.type
_entity.pdbx_description
1 polymer ?
#
loop_
_entity_poly.entity_id
_entity_poly.type
_entity_poly.pdbx_seq_one_letter_code
_entity_poly.pdbx_strand_id
1 'polypeptide(L)'
;MASPEETNSPQYTTNSSTPDKSESPKVIQDSETPEYLDKLNEYYRLKNMYESSYKDKKNSILKDPSLNIKQKKTAILKIKRTCISCKRPVTTIFQSKDNFLYALCGDKANPCMLNIKINRGLFVKLSELINVFQEGVDENKILIIRSKLNLLFNFKTENDIISLFNEIKNELNNDLESLLEYKTSYIQLTENIDNKSLIDSKMTIMYEKIDLIKESIKQFNETGEIQFIKDLLQIYSDDLLPLINTLNKLKYKYYALEQKTNNNNENFYHLYKKKYTLQELLVPFDIPKIDSFQIGEKTKEIISSDKSLDLSKLDSKTPILEEPDVEEQTPTFKLEGNKLMFGNKMIANKMDFETNKSLLESQEEISPVMAHNKGYKFEMLYTRPSHPVLFAIDPDNGNIYVVDVVPSKKLESPDEEDIPPPPQKEEEFIPKTPPGTPPQIQIERAKQTANIESTSSPTSLQDDKEMKLVYDSEDDERNIGD
;
A
#
# COMPACT_ATOMS: atom_id res chain seq x y z
N MET A 1 -18.87 -63.42 -2.95
CA MET A 1 -18.86 -63.26 -4.42
C MET A 1 -19.92 -62.21 -4.74
N ALA A 2 -19.69 -60.91 -4.62
CA ALA A 2 -18.71 -60.01 -5.25
C ALA A 2 -18.98 -59.75 -6.76
N SER A 3 -19.73 -58.65 -7.03
CA SER A 3 -19.72 -57.69 -8.17
C SER A 3 -20.10 -58.15 -9.61
N PRO A 4 -20.38 -57.24 -10.59
CA PRO A 4 -20.37 -55.75 -10.55
C PRO A 4 -21.53 -54.98 -11.27
N GLU A 5 -21.61 -53.69 -10.91
CA GLU A 5 -21.77 -52.43 -11.69
C GLU A 5 -22.68 -52.30 -12.94
N GLU A 6 -23.45 -51.19 -12.97
CA GLU A 6 -23.40 -50.21 -14.07
C GLU A 6 -23.92 -48.84 -13.56
N THR A 7 -23.05 -47.82 -13.56
CA THR A 7 -23.44 -46.41 -13.36
C THR A 7 -23.03 -45.61 -14.59
N ASN A 8 -24.00 -44.99 -15.25
CA ASN A 8 -23.81 -44.16 -16.44
C ASN A 8 -23.58 -42.70 -16.04
N SER A 9 -22.47 -42.15 -16.51
CA SER A 9 -22.15 -40.71 -16.46
C SER A 9 -22.80 -39.96 -17.63
N PRO A 10 -23.29 -38.72 -17.46
CA PRO A 10 -23.54 -37.81 -18.58
C PRO A 10 -22.36 -36.87 -18.80
N GLN A 11 -21.89 -36.81 -20.05
CA GLN A 11 -20.84 -35.93 -20.53
C GLN A 11 -21.34 -34.50 -20.74
N TYR A 12 -20.55 -33.51 -20.31
CA TYR A 12 -20.73 -32.11 -20.68
C TYR A 12 -19.90 -31.80 -21.92
N THR A 13 -20.59 -31.35 -22.97
CA THR A 13 -20.00 -30.80 -24.20
C THR A 13 -19.56 -29.36 -23.98
N THR A 14 -18.31 -29.06 -24.33
CA THR A 14 -17.71 -27.73 -24.29
C THR A 14 -17.89 -27.06 -25.66
N ASN A 15 -18.66 -25.97 -25.70
CA ASN A 15 -18.65 -25.06 -26.84
C ASN A 15 -17.74 -23.87 -26.51
N SER A 16 -16.66 -23.78 -27.29
CA SER A 16 -15.71 -22.69 -27.34
C SER A 16 -16.37 -21.41 -27.85
N SER A 17 -16.24 -20.32 -27.09
CA SER A 17 -16.42 -18.95 -27.59
C SER A 17 -15.35 -18.09 -26.94
N THR A 18 -14.54 -17.49 -27.80
CA THR A 18 -13.40 -16.60 -27.53
C THR A 18 -13.77 -15.42 -26.61
N PRO A 19 -12.98 -15.13 -25.56
CA PRO A 19 -13.11 -13.90 -24.79
C PRO A 19 -12.29 -12.77 -25.42
N ASP A 20 -12.95 -11.63 -25.60
CA ASP A 20 -12.35 -10.36 -25.98
C ASP A 20 -11.48 -9.81 -24.84
N LYS A 21 -10.45 -9.05 -25.24
CA LYS A 21 -9.28 -8.62 -24.47
C LYS A 21 -9.57 -8.09 -23.06
N SER A 22 -9.08 -8.80 -22.04
CA SER A 22 -8.89 -8.28 -20.68
C SER A 22 -7.61 -7.43 -20.62
N GLU A 23 -7.73 -6.19 -20.18
CA GLU A 23 -6.60 -5.34 -19.83
C GLU A 23 -5.87 -5.93 -18.61
N SER A 24 -4.57 -6.05 -18.73
CA SER A 24 -3.67 -6.60 -17.71
C SER A 24 -3.56 -5.67 -16.49
N PRO A 25 -3.21 -6.19 -15.30
CA PRO A 25 -3.07 -5.37 -14.10
C PRO A 25 -1.97 -4.32 -14.28
N LYS A 26 -2.32 -3.04 -14.08
CA LYS A 26 -1.36 -1.94 -14.05
C LYS A 26 -0.44 -2.12 -12.85
N VAL A 27 0.84 -2.29 -13.17
CA VAL A 27 1.98 -2.25 -12.24
C VAL A 27 1.87 -1.05 -11.31
N ILE A 28 2.00 -1.30 -10.00
CA ILE A 28 2.17 -0.29 -8.96
C ILE A 28 3.50 0.43 -9.24
N GLN A 29 3.44 1.54 -9.97
CA GLN A 29 4.54 2.50 -10.04
C GLN A 29 4.40 3.45 -8.86
N ASP A 30 5.50 3.71 -8.16
CA ASP A 30 5.60 4.71 -7.09
C ASP A 30 4.89 6.01 -7.52
N SER A 31 3.71 6.25 -6.95
CA SER A 31 2.69 7.16 -7.48
C SER A 31 2.93 8.63 -7.17
N GLU A 32 4.14 9.00 -6.74
CA GLU A 32 4.50 10.36 -6.35
C GLU A 32 5.82 10.74 -7.02
N THR A 33 5.73 11.40 -8.18
CA THR A 33 6.92 11.96 -8.83
C THR A 33 7.53 13.02 -7.89
N PRO A 34 8.88 13.19 -7.86
CA PRO A 34 9.51 14.25 -7.08
C PRO A 34 8.90 15.63 -7.35
N GLU A 35 8.52 15.89 -8.62
CA GLU A 35 7.83 17.11 -9.02
C GLU A 35 6.47 17.30 -8.32
N TYR A 36 5.66 16.24 -8.20
CA TYR A 36 4.37 16.30 -7.52
C TYR A 36 4.55 16.69 -6.04
N LEU A 37 5.50 16.05 -5.35
CA LEU A 37 5.81 16.33 -3.96
C LEU A 37 6.31 17.76 -3.75
N ASP A 38 7.16 18.26 -4.64
CA ASP A 38 7.65 19.63 -4.59
C ASP A 38 6.52 20.65 -4.72
N LYS A 39 5.60 20.45 -5.67
CA LYS A 39 4.44 21.34 -5.83
C LYS A 39 3.46 21.24 -4.66
N LEU A 40 3.26 20.05 -4.10
CA LEU A 40 2.42 19.84 -2.93
C LEU A 40 3.00 20.55 -1.69
N ASN A 41 4.30 20.40 -1.47
CA ASN A 41 5.04 21.09 -0.40
C ASN A 41 4.96 22.61 -0.58
N GLU A 42 5.14 23.10 -1.80
CA GLU A 42 5.01 24.52 -2.11
C GLU A 42 3.59 25.06 -1.83
N TYR A 43 2.54 24.31 -2.18
CA TYR A 43 1.16 24.68 -1.82
C TYR A 43 0.99 24.84 -0.29
N TYR A 44 1.46 23.88 0.50
CA TYR A 44 1.35 23.95 1.96
C TYR A 44 2.23 25.05 2.56
N ARG A 45 3.41 25.32 1.98
CA ARG A 45 4.25 26.45 2.35
C ARG A 45 3.52 27.78 2.14
N LEU A 46 2.92 27.98 0.97
CA LEU A 46 2.13 29.18 0.64
C LEU A 46 0.93 29.35 1.57
N LYS A 47 0.21 28.26 1.85
CA LYS A 47 -0.91 28.26 2.79
C LYS A 47 -0.45 28.64 4.20
N ASN A 48 0.60 28.01 4.70
CA ASN A 48 1.15 28.28 6.04
C ASN A 48 1.62 29.73 6.18
N MET A 49 2.34 30.26 5.18
CA MET A 49 2.75 31.67 5.17
C MET A 49 1.53 32.62 5.24
N TYR A 50 0.50 32.33 4.45
CA TYR A 50 -0.73 33.14 4.42
C TYR A 50 -1.48 33.11 5.76
N GLU A 51 -1.67 31.91 6.34
CA GLU A 51 -2.40 31.72 7.60
C GLU A 51 -1.62 32.23 8.83
N SER A 52 -0.30 31.98 8.88
CA SER A 52 0.58 32.45 9.98
C SER A 52 0.61 33.97 10.06
N SER A 53 0.73 34.66 8.92
CA SER A 53 0.74 36.14 8.91
C SER A 53 -0.53 36.76 9.50
N TYR A 54 -1.68 36.10 9.34
CA TYR A 54 -2.92 36.53 9.97
C TYR A 54 -2.97 36.15 11.45
N LYS A 55 -2.55 34.92 11.78
CA LYS A 55 -2.50 34.43 13.16
C LYS A 55 -1.62 35.32 14.03
N ASP A 56 -0.47 35.77 13.54
CA ASP A 56 0.43 36.66 14.26
C ASP A 56 -0.21 38.02 14.53
N LYS A 57 -0.80 38.66 13.50
CA LYS A 57 -1.52 39.94 13.66
C LYS A 57 -2.70 39.80 14.63
N LYS A 58 -3.45 38.70 14.55
CA LYS A 58 -4.55 38.40 15.46
C LYS A 58 -4.02 38.23 16.89
N ASN A 59 -2.92 37.49 17.07
CA ASN A 59 -2.31 37.25 18.38
C ASN A 59 -1.74 38.52 19.00
N SER A 60 -1.12 39.41 18.23
CA SER A 60 -0.68 40.72 18.72
C SER A 60 -1.83 41.54 19.28
N ILE A 61 -3.00 41.54 18.61
CA ILE A 61 -4.21 42.23 19.10
C ILE A 61 -4.78 41.53 20.35
N LEU A 62 -4.78 40.20 20.39
CA LEU A 62 -5.30 39.44 21.54
C LEU A 62 -4.44 39.61 22.79
N LYS A 63 -3.12 39.68 22.63
CA LYS A 63 -2.14 39.86 23.72
C LYS A 63 -2.00 41.31 24.19
N ASP A 64 -2.54 42.27 23.46
CA ASP A 64 -2.50 43.69 23.85
C ASP A 64 -3.36 43.90 25.11
N PRO A 65 -2.77 44.30 26.26
CA PRO A 65 -3.50 44.53 27.50
C PRO A 65 -4.29 45.85 27.48
N SER A 66 -4.01 46.76 26.54
CA SER A 66 -4.67 48.08 26.46
C SER A 66 -6.07 48.04 25.83
N LEU A 67 -6.43 46.93 25.17
CA LEU A 67 -7.69 46.78 24.44
C LEU A 67 -8.69 45.93 25.23
N ASN A 68 -9.92 46.42 25.37
CA ASN A 68 -11.04 45.63 25.87
C ASN A 68 -11.53 44.65 24.78
N ILE A 69 -12.23 43.58 25.16
CA ILE A 69 -12.77 42.50 24.31
C ILE A 69 -13.50 43.05 23.08
N LYS A 70 -14.35 44.07 23.25
CA LYS A 70 -15.07 44.71 22.13
C LYS A 70 -14.12 45.36 21.12
N GLN A 71 -13.08 46.06 21.61
CA GLN A 71 -12.08 46.71 20.76
C GLN A 71 -11.20 45.69 20.03
N LYS A 72 -10.82 44.59 20.71
CA LYS A 72 -10.10 43.46 20.09
C LYS A 72 -10.89 42.86 18.93
N LYS A 73 -12.19 42.62 19.11
CA LYS A 73 -13.07 42.11 18.05
C LYS A 73 -13.11 43.06 16.84
N THR A 74 -13.26 44.37 17.07
CA THR A 74 -13.26 45.37 16.00
C THR A 74 -11.91 45.46 15.28
N ALA A 75 -10.79 45.40 16.01
CA ALA A 75 -9.45 45.45 15.44
C ALA A 75 -9.15 44.21 14.57
N ILE A 76 -9.57 43.01 15.00
CA ILE A 76 -9.43 41.78 14.22
C ILE A 76 -10.23 41.84 12.92
N LEU A 77 -11.46 42.35 12.96
CA LEU A 77 -12.29 42.52 11.75
C LEU A 77 -11.68 43.50 10.74
N LYS A 78 -10.85 44.45 11.19
CA LYS A 78 -10.15 45.41 10.34
C LYS A 78 -8.88 44.84 9.69
N ILE A 79 -8.42 43.63 10.07
CA ILE A 79 -7.24 43.02 9.47
C ILE A 79 -7.55 42.68 8.01
N LYS A 80 -7.00 43.46 7.08
CA LYS A 80 -7.09 43.20 5.65
C LYS A 80 -6.07 42.13 5.27
N ARG A 81 -6.54 41.04 4.67
CA ARG A 81 -5.67 40.03 4.05
C ARG A 81 -5.52 40.31 2.56
N THR A 82 -4.31 40.14 2.06
CA THR A 82 -3.97 40.38 0.65
C THR A 82 -3.80 39.06 -0.10
N CYS A 83 -4.07 39.04 -1.40
CA CYS A 83 -3.77 37.88 -2.23
C CYS A 83 -2.27 37.56 -2.21
N ILE A 84 -1.89 36.28 -2.14
CA ILE A 84 -0.48 35.87 -2.05
C ILE A 84 0.31 36.15 -3.33
N SER A 85 -0.36 36.12 -4.49
CA SER A 85 0.22 36.43 -5.80
C SER A 85 0.23 37.94 -6.07
N CYS A 86 -0.94 38.57 -6.30
CA CYS A 86 -1.02 39.99 -6.72
C CYS A 86 -1.00 41.04 -5.59
N LYS A 87 -0.92 40.62 -4.33
CA LYS A 87 -0.91 41.51 -3.13
C LYS A 87 -2.09 42.49 -2.98
N ARG A 88 -3.10 42.45 -3.85
CA ARG A 88 -4.34 43.23 -3.73
C ARG A 88 -5.14 42.82 -2.49
N PRO A 89 -5.96 43.71 -1.89
CA PRO A 89 -6.75 43.44 -0.68
C PRO A 89 -7.99 42.57 -0.97
N VAL A 90 -7.82 41.50 -1.72
CA VAL A 90 -8.87 40.59 -2.20
C VAL A 90 -8.76 39.19 -1.61
N THR A 91 -7.85 38.98 -0.65
CA THR A 91 -7.58 37.69 0.00
C THR A 91 -7.11 36.58 -0.96
N THR A 92 -6.63 35.47 -0.40
CA THR A 92 -6.39 34.21 -1.11
C THR A 92 -7.36 33.17 -0.57
N ILE A 93 -8.00 32.43 -1.48
CA ILE A 93 -8.90 31.32 -1.16
C ILE A 93 -8.08 30.03 -1.24
N PHE A 94 -7.78 29.44 -0.09
CA PHE A 94 -7.26 28.08 0.00
C PHE A 94 -8.42 27.14 0.35
N GLN A 95 -8.60 26.07 -0.42
CA GLN A 95 -9.67 25.11 -0.21
C GLN A 95 -9.18 23.68 -0.42
N SER A 96 -9.69 22.74 0.38
CA SER A 96 -9.55 21.30 0.15
C SER A 96 -10.95 20.76 -0.07
N LYS A 97 -11.24 20.22 -1.26
CA LYS A 97 -12.56 19.69 -1.61
C LYS A 97 -12.43 18.56 -2.63
N ASP A 98 -13.14 17.46 -2.43
CA ASP A 98 -13.25 16.36 -3.40
C ASP A 98 -11.87 15.80 -3.83
N ASN A 99 -10.94 15.61 -2.88
CA ASN A 99 -9.52 15.26 -3.09
C ASN A 99 -8.65 16.29 -3.79
N PHE A 100 -9.20 17.45 -4.16
CA PHE A 100 -8.43 18.55 -4.75
C PHE A 100 -8.04 19.61 -3.72
N LEU A 101 -6.83 20.14 -3.89
CA LEU A 101 -6.35 21.35 -3.23
C LEU A 101 -6.41 22.52 -4.21
N TYR A 102 -6.98 23.63 -3.75
CA TYR A 102 -7.15 24.84 -4.53
C TYR A 102 -6.46 26.02 -3.85
N ALA A 103 -5.75 26.85 -4.62
CA ALA A 103 -5.40 28.21 -4.23
C ALA A 103 -5.79 29.19 -5.35
N LEU A 104 -6.71 30.10 -5.02
CA LEU A 104 -7.30 31.05 -5.97
C LEU A 104 -7.28 32.48 -5.43
N CYS A 105 -7.27 33.45 -6.33
CA CYS A 105 -7.46 34.87 -5.99
C CYS A 105 -8.91 35.12 -5.56
N GLY A 106 -9.14 35.86 -4.46
CA GLY A 106 -10.50 36.12 -3.97
C GLY A 106 -11.28 37.20 -4.74
N ASP A 107 -10.68 37.81 -5.76
CA ASP A 107 -11.36 38.70 -6.70
C ASP A 107 -12.09 37.88 -7.77
N LYS A 108 -13.43 37.89 -7.75
CA LYS A 108 -14.26 37.17 -8.73
C LYS A 108 -14.39 37.90 -10.07
N ALA A 109 -14.25 39.22 -10.09
CA ALA A 109 -14.44 40.02 -11.30
C ALA A 109 -13.15 40.07 -12.12
N ASN A 110 -12.00 40.25 -11.44
CA ASN A 110 -10.69 40.32 -12.07
C ASN A 110 -9.66 39.51 -11.27
N PRO A 111 -9.72 38.17 -11.27
CA PRO A 111 -8.72 37.34 -10.59
C PRO A 111 -7.32 37.55 -11.18
N CYS A 112 -6.29 37.49 -10.34
CA CYS A 112 -4.91 37.38 -10.83
C CYS A 112 -4.61 35.94 -11.30
N MET A 113 -3.42 35.69 -11.84
CA MET A 113 -3.02 34.37 -12.38
C MET A 113 -2.75 33.31 -11.31
N LEU A 114 -3.15 33.54 -10.05
CA LEU A 114 -3.07 32.52 -9.02
C LEU A 114 -4.12 31.43 -9.31
N ASN A 115 -3.65 30.32 -9.84
CA ASN A 115 -4.45 29.15 -10.14
C ASN A 115 -3.64 27.90 -9.80
N ILE A 116 -3.82 27.43 -8.56
CA ILE A 116 -3.27 26.15 -8.11
C ILE A 116 -4.42 25.17 -7.94
N LYS A 117 -4.34 24.04 -8.63
CA LYS A 117 -5.25 22.89 -8.51
C LYS A 117 -4.41 21.62 -8.49
N ILE A 118 -4.39 20.94 -7.35
CA ILE A 118 -3.62 19.69 -7.15
C ILE A 118 -4.60 18.59 -6.78
N ASN A 119 -4.61 17.49 -7.54
CA ASN A 119 -5.32 16.28 -7.17
C ASN A 119 -4.45 15.46 -6.20
N ARG A 120 -4.97 15.19 -5.01
CA ARG A 120 -4.28 14.38 -4.00
C ARG A 120 -4.40 12.88 -4.24
N GLY A 121 -5.14 12.49 -5.27
CA GLY A 121 -5.51 11.10 -5.54
C GLY A 121 -6.62 10.62 -4.62
N LEU A 122 -7.13 9.43 -4.95
CA LEU A 122 -8.12 8.69 -4.17
C LEU A 122 -7.56 7.30 -3.91
N PHE A 123 -7.48 6.95 -2.64
CA PHE A 123 -6.93 5.67 -2.19
C PHE A 123 -7.92 5.00 -1.27
N VAL A 124 -8.16 3.70 -1.49
CA VAL A 124 -9.09 2.89 -0.69
C VAL A 124 -8.30 1.77 -0.03
N LYS A 125 -8.59 1.46 1.23
CA LYS A 125 -7.91 0.36 1.93
C LYS A 125 -8.34 -0.98 1.36
N LEU A 126 -7.40 -1.92 1.20
CA LEU A 126 -7.70 -3.30 0.79
C LEU A 126 -8.80 -3.93 1.65
N SER A 127 -8.77 -3.73 2.97
CA SER A 127 -9.79 -4.25 3.89
C SER A 127 -11.20 -3.73 3.59
N GLU A 128 -11.32 -2.47 3.17
CA GLU A 128 -12.60 -1.86 2.81
C GLU A 128 -13.13 -2.45 1.51
N LEU A 129 -12.27 -2.60 0.50
CA LEU A 129 -12.64 -3.27 -0.76
C LEU A 129 -13.09 -4.70 -0.52
N ILE A 130 -12.35 -5.47 0.30
CA ILE A 130 -12.73 -6.83 0.67
C ILE A 130 -14.13 -6.87 1.27
N ASN A 131 -14.46 -5.94 2.18
CA ASN A 131 -15.77 -5.88 2.79
C ASN A 131 -16.87 -5.53 1.77
N VAL A 132 -16.63 -4.53 0.91
CA VAL A 132 -17.59 -4.11 -0.13
C VAL A 132 -17.92 -5.26 -1.08
N PHE A 133 -16.91 -5.96 -1.60
CA PHE A 133 -17.14 -7.08 -2.51
C PHE A 133 -17.72 -8.31 -1.79
N GLN A 134 -17.37 -8.53 -0.52
CA GLN A 134 -17.99 -9.58 0.30
C GLN A 134 -19.49 -9.31 0.50
N GLU A 135 -19.86 -8.07 0.79
CA GLU A 135 -21.26 -7.64 0.89
C GLU A 135 -21.99 -7.79 -0.44
N GLY A 136 -21.37 -7.41 -1.56
CA GLY A 136 -21.92 -7.62 -2.92
C GLY A 136 -22.21 -9.10 -3.20
N VAL A 137 -21.27 -10.00 -2.88
CA VAL A 137 -21.45 -11.45 -2.97
C VAL A 137 -22.66 -11.91 -2.14
N ASP A 138 -22.80 -11.42 -0.91
CA ASP A 138 -23.87 -11.84 -0.01
C ASP A 138 -25.25 -11.25 -0.41
N GLU A 139 -25.29 -10.01 -0.89
CA GLU A 139 -26.47 -9.40 -1.53
C GLU A 139 -26.91 -10.22 -2.75
N ASN A 140 -25.98 -10.59 -3.63
CA ASN A 140 -26.24 -11.39 -4.82
C ASN A 140 -26.77 -12.79 -4.48
N LYS A 141 -26.24 -13.45 -3.44
CA LYS A 141 -26.80 -14.71 -2.92
C LYS A 141 -28.25 -14.54 -2.47
N ILE A 142 -28.57 -13.46 -1.75
CA ILE A 142 -29.93 -13.16 -1.30
C ILE A 142 -30.86 -12.94 -2.50
N LEU A 143 -30.41 -12.22 -3.54
CA LEU A 143 -31.18 -12.01 -4.76
C LEU A 143 -31.45 -13.32 -5.52
N ILE A 144 -30.48 -14.24 -5.56
CA ILE A 144 -30.68 -15.58 -6.13
C ILE A 144 -31.75 -16.35 -5.35
N ILE A 145 -31.68 -16.35 -4.01
CA ILE A 145 -32.67 -17.03 -3.16
C ILE A 145 -34.06 -16.46 -3.40
N ARG A 146 -34.20 -15.12 -3.40
CA ARG A 146 -35.48 -14.45 -3.69
C ARG A 146 -36.01 -14.80 -5.07
N SER A 147 -35.15 -14.85 -6.08
CA SER A 147 -35.53 -15.20 -7.45
C SER A 147 -36.06 -16.64 -7.53
N LYS A 148 -35.40 -17.59 -6.85
CA LYS A 148 -35.87 -18.99 -6.75
C LYS A 148 -37.23 -19.09 -6.05
N LEU A 149 -37.44 -18.34 -4.96
CA LEU A 149 -38.72 -18.32 -4.24
C LEU A 149 -39.84 -17.69 -5.11
N ASN A 150 -39.55 -16.61 -5.82
CA ASN A 150 -40.50 -15.97 -6.74
C ASN A 150 -40.96 -16.92 -7.85
N LEU A 151 -40.04 -17.76 -8.36
CA LEU A 151 -40.39 -18.80 -9.32
C LEU A 151 -41.25 -19.90 -8.68
N LEU A 152 -40.86 -20.39 -7.50
CA LEU A 152 -41.55 -21.48 -6.79
C LEU A 152 -43.01 -21.14 -6.42
N PHE A 153 -43.26 -19.89 -6.04
CA PHE A 153 -44.59 -19.39 -5.69
C PHE A 153 -45.31 -18.72 -6.86
N ASN A 154 -44.77 -18.82 -8.06
CA ASN A 154 -45.33 -18.26 -9.30
C ASN A 154 -45.61 -16.74 -9.23
N PHE A 155 -44.83 -15.99 -8.43
CA PHE A 155 -44.90 -14.52 -8.38
C PHE A 155 -44.28 -13.87 -9.62
N LYS A 156 -43.42 -14.59 -10.35
CA LYS A 156 -42.81 -14.16 -11.61
C LYS A 156 -42.80 -15.30 -12.63
N THR A 157 -42.74 -14.96 -13.90
CA THR A 157 -42.64 -15.97 -14.97
C THR A 157 -41.21 -16.51 -15.07
N GLU A 158 -41.07 -17.72 -15.63
CA GLU A 158 -39.76 -18.34 -15.84
C GLU A 158 -38.84 -17.46 -16.71
N ASN A 159 -39.39 -16.84 -17.75
CA ASN A 159 -38.63 -15.94 -18.63
C ASN A 159 -38.08 -14.72 -17.88
N ASP A 160 -38.89 -14.10 -17.01
CA ASP A 160 -38.46 -12.96 -16.20
C ASP A 160 -37.36 -13.36 -15.20
N ILE A 161 -37.46 -14.58 -14.64
CA ILE A 161 -36.49 -15.11 -13.68
C ILE A 161 -35.17 -15.46 -14.36
N ILE A 162 -35.19 -16.01 -15.58
CA ILE A 162 -33.97 -16.33 -16.34
C ILE A 162 -33.16 -15.06 -16.63
N SER A 163 -33.82 -13.98 -17.07
CA SER A 163 -33.13 -12.71 -17.33
C SER A 163 -32.48 -12.15 -16.06
N LEU A 164 -33.24 -12.09 -14.96
CA LEU A 164 -32.74 -11.61 -13.67
C LEU A 164 -31.61 -12.49 -13.12
N PHE A 165 -31.72 -13.81 -13.27
CA PHE A 165 -30.70 -14.74 -12.80
C PHE A 165 -29.38 -14.58 -13.58
N ASN A 166 -29.43 -14.35 -14.89
CA ASN A 166 -28.23 -14.12 -15.69
C ASN A 166 -27.52 -12.82 -15.30
N GLU A 167 -28.26 -11.76 -14.99
CA GLU A 167 -27.70 -10.50 -14.49
C GLU A 167 -27.02 -10.70 -13.13
N ILE A 168 -27.74 -11.27 -12.15
CA ILE A 168 -27.18 -11.54 -10.81
C ILE A 168 -25.97 -12.49 -10.89
N LYS A 169 -25.98 -13.47 -11.80
CA LYS A 169 -24.86 -14.39 -11.99
C LYS A 169 -23.60 -13.66 -12.46
N ASN A 170 -23.75 -12.72 -13.39
CA ASN A 170 -22.61 -11.93 -13.87
C ASN A 170 -22.08 -11.01 -12.77
N GLU A 171 -22.94 -10.32 -12.05
CA GLU A 171 -22.55 -9.48 -10.90
C GLU A 171 -21.85 -10.31 -9.82
N LEU A 172 -22.41 -11.47 -9.45
CA LEU A 172 -21.82 -12.38 -8.47
C LEU A 172 -20.43 -12.85 -8.89
N ASN A 173 -20.24 -13.20 -10.17
CA ASN A 173 -18.94 -13.63 -10.66
C ASN A 173 -17.90 -12.51 -10.59
N ASN A 174 -18.27 -11.29 -10.99
CA ASN A 174 -17.39 -10.12 -10.91
C ASN A 174 -17.02 -9.77 -9.46
N ASP A 175 -17.98 -9.84 -8.55
CA ASP A 175 -17.75 -9.59 -7.12
C ASP A 175 -16.84 -10.68 -6.53
N LEU A 176 -17.05 -11.95 -6.88
CA LEU A 176 -16.20 -13.05 -6.43
C LEU A 176 -14.77 -12.91 -6.95
N GLU A 177 -14.59 -12.56 -8.23
CA GLU A 177 -13.27 -12.35 -8.83
C GLU A 177 -12.52 -11.21 -8.11
N SER A 178 -13.18 -10.06 -7.95
CA SER A 178 -12.62 -8.90 -7.25
C SER A 178 -12.31 -9.22 -5.78
N LEU A 179 -13.21 -9.92 -5.10
CA LEU A 179 -13.02 -10.36 -3.72
C LEU A 179 -11.80 -11.28 -3.57
N LEU A 180 -11.63 -12.22 -4.49
CA LEU A 180 -10.49 -13.12 -4.53
C LEU A 180 -9.20 -12.33 -4.78
N GLU A 181 -9.19 -11.39 -5.73
CA GLU A 181 -8.04 -10.54 -6.04
C GLU A 181 -7.57 -9.74 -4.80
N TYR A 182 -8.48 -9.02 -4.15
CA TYR A 182 -8.13 -8.19 -3.01
C TYR A 182 -7.79 -8.99 -1.76
N LYS A 183 -8.48 -10.12 -1.49
CA LYS A 183 -8.11 -11.01 -0.38
C LYS A 183 -6.73 -11.60 -0.60
N THR A 184 -6.44 -12.08 -1.80
CA THR A 184 -5.13 -12.62 -2.15
C THR A 184 -4.04 -11.57 -1.97
N SER A 185 -4.24 -10.36 -2.49
CA SER A 185 -3.29 -9.25 -2.34
C SER A 185 -3.05 -8.90 -0.86
N TYR A 186 -4.12 -8.84 -0.07
CA TYR A 186 -4.04 -8.57 1.37
C TYR A 186 -3.24 -9.64 2.11
N ILE A 187 -3.50 -10.92 1.85
CA ILE A 187 -2.78 -12.03 2.48
C ILE A 187 -1.31 -12.01 2.05
N GLN A 188 -1.01 -11.83 0.76
CA GLN A 188 0.38 -11.77 0.26
C GLN A 188 1.19 -10.68 0.98
N LEU A 189 0.63 -9.48 1.12
CA LEU A 189 1.28 -8.35 1.79
C LEU A 189 1.42 -8.57 3.30
N THR A 190 0.38 -9.06 3.96
CA THR A 190 0.35 -9.19 5.43
C THR A 190 1.17 -10.37 5.94
N GLU A 191 1.19 -11.47 5.19
CA GLU A 191 1.91 -12.69 5.52
C GLU A 191 3.31 -12.74 4.88
N ASN A 192 3.63 -11.83 3.96
CA ASN A 192 4.89 -11.82 3.20
C ASN A 192 5.14 -13.18 2.52
N ILE A 193 4.11 -13.70 1.85
CA ILE A 193 4.12 -15.03 1.21
C ILE A 193 5.30 -15.14 0.24
N ASP A 194 5.54 -14.09 -0.53
CA ASP A 194 6.55 -14.05 -1.60
C ASP A 194 7.97 -14.34 -1.08
N ASN A 195 8.30 -13.90 0.13
CA ASN A 195 9.61 -14.14 0.72
C ASN A 195 9.63 -15.26 1.77
N LYS A 196 8.49 -15.90 2.05
CA LYS A 196 8.36 -16.81 3.20
C LYS A 196 9.39 -17.94 3.19
N SER A 197 9.46 -18.71 2.11
CA SER A 197 10.42 -19.81 1.97
C SER A 197 11.88 -19.32 1.96
N LEU A 198 12.14 -18.15 1.36
CA LEU A 198 13.46 -17.53 1.39
C LEU A 198 13.86 -17.12 2.81
N ILE A 199 12.93 -16.55 3.58
CA ILE A 199 13.13 -16.21 4.99
C ILE A 199 13.42 -17.47 5.79
N ASP A 200 12.63 -18.53 5.61
CA ASP A 200 12.78 -19.78 6.34
C ASP A 200 14.14 -20.44 6.04
N SER A 201 14.55 -20.51 4.76
CA SER A 201 15.88 -21.02 4.38
C SER A 201 17.03 -20.20 4.98
N LYS A 202 16.93 -18.86 4.99
CA LYS A 202 17.92 -17.97 5.60
C LYS A 202 17.93 -18.07 7.12
N MET A 203 16.79 -18.34 7.76
CA MET A 203 16.70 -18.64 9.19
C MET A 203 17.38 -19.96 9.52
N THR A 204 17.22 -21.00 8.70
CA THR A 204 17.94 -22.28 8.87
C THR A 204 19.44 -22.07 8.81
N ILE A 205 19.93 -21.32 7.82
CA ILE A 205 21.37 -20.97 7.71
C ILE A 205 21.83 -20.19 8.95
N MET A 206 21.01 -19.26 9.45
CA MET A 206 21.34 -18.47 10.63
C MET A 206 21.50 -19.35 11.88
N TYR A 207 20.58 -20.31 12.09
CA TYR A 207 20.68 -21.24 13.21
C TYR A 207 21.92 -22.13 13.12
N GLU A 208 22.26 -22.61 11.92
CA GLU A 208 23.51 -23.35 11.71
C GLU A 208 24.74 -22.53 12.12
N LYS A 209 24.80 -21.25 11.73
CA LYS A 209 25.91 -20.35 12.12
C LYS A 209 25.94 -20.11 13.63
N ILE A 210 24.80 -19.99 14.28
CA ILE A 210 24.70 -19.86 15.74
C ILE A 210 25.22 -21.12 16.43
N ASP A 211 24.90 -22.31 15.92
CA ASP A 211 25.35 -23.56 16.51
C ASP A 211 26.87 -23.76 16.32
N LEU A 212 27.43 -23.35 15.18
CA LEU A 212 28.89 -23.30 14.99
C LEU A 212 29.58 -22.34 15.98
N ILE A 213 28.97 -21.18 16.26
CA ILE A 213 29.47 -20.25 17.28
C ILE A 213 29.44 -20.90 18.67
N LYS A 214 28.33 -21.56 19.05
CA LYS A 214 28.22 -22.25 20.34
C LYS A 214 29.27 -23.35 20.50
N GLU A 215 29.50 -24.14 19.44
CA GLU A 215 30.52 -25.19 19.45
C GLU A 215 31.93 -24.60 19.57
N SER A 216 32.22 -23.48 18.90
CA SER A 216 33.50 -22.78 19.02
C SER A 216 33.74 -22.27 20.46
N ILE A 217 32.70 -21.75 21.13
CA ILE A 217 32.77 -21.35 22.55
C ILE A 217 33.10 -22.55 23.43
N LYS A 218 32.43 -23.69 23.19
CA LYS A 218 32.64 -24.92 23.95
C LYS A 218 34.08 -25.42 23.79
N GLN A 219 34.58 -25.49 22.55
CA GLN A 219 35.94 -25.92 22.26
C GLN A 219 36.99 -24.99 22.87
N PHE A 220 36.77 -23.67 22.85
CA PHE A 220 37.61 -22.72 23.58
C PHE A 220 37.64 -22.99 25.08
N ASN A 221 36.48 -23.20 25.71
CA ASN A 221 36.40 -23.47 27.14
C ASN A 221 37.09 -24.77 27.55
N GLU A 222 37.10 -25.77 26.67
CA GLU A 222 37.75 -27.07 26.91
C GLU A 222 39.27 -27.05 26.65
N THR A 223 39.72 -26.35 25.61
CA THR A 223 41.11 -26.40 25.13
C THR A 223 41.95 -25.17 25.52
N GLY A 224 41.32 -24.02 25.73
CA GLY A 224 41.97 -22.72 25.88
C GLY A 224 42.56 -22.14 24.58
N GLU A 225 42.31 -22.75 23.42
CA GLU A 225 42.91 -22.32 22.16
C GLU A 225 42.24 -21.05 21.60
N ILE A 226 42.99 -19.95 21.52
CA ILE A 226 42.51 -18.63 21.08
C ILE A 226 41.99 -18.65 19.63
N GLN A 227 42.38 -19.62 18.80
CA GLN A 227 41.92 -19.72 17.42
C GLN A 227 40.39 -19.83 17.33
N PHE A 228 39.75 -20.57 18.25
CA PHE A 228 38.29 -20.68 18.30
C PHE A 228 37.59 -19.34 18.56
N ILE A 229 38.21 -18.43 19.30
CA ILE A 229 37.69 -17.07 19.50
C ILE A 229 37.82 -16.23 18.23
N LYS A 230 38.92 -16.37 17.49
CA LYS A 230 39.10 -15.68 16.21
C LYS A 230 38.10 -16.16 15.18
N ASP A 231 37.92 -17.47 15.06
CA ASP A 231 36.97 -18.10 14.14
C ASP A 231 35.54 -17.69 14.49
N LEU A 232 35.19 -17.64 15.79
CA LEU A 232 33.91 -17.13 16.25
C LEU A 232 33.67 -15.67 15.84
N LEU A 233 34.64 -14.78 16.09
CA LEU A 233 34.50 -13.37 15.72
C LEU A 233 34.35 -13.21 14.21
N GLN A 234 35.04 -14.04 13.43
CA GLN A 234 34.93 -14.07 11.99
C GLN A 234 33.53 -14.51 11.55
N ILE A 235 33.02 -15.64 12.05
CA ILE A 235 31.66 -16.12 11.74
C ILE A 235 30.62 -15.07 12.14
N TYR A 236 30.78 -14.42 13.29
CA TYR A 236 29.85 -13.39 13.75
C TYR A 236 29.83 -12.16 12.81
N SER A 237 31.01 -11.67 12.44
CA SER A 237 31.14 -10.43 11.66
C SER A 237 30.91 -10.61 10.16
N ASP A 238 31.48 -11.66 9.58
CA ASP A 238 31.47 -11.90 8.13
C ASP A 238 30.20 -12.65 7.67
N ASP A 239 29.63 -13.52 8.51
CA ASP A 239 28.47 -14.34 8.12
C ASP A 239 27.19 -13.88 8.83
N LEU A 240 27.18 -13.87 10.17
CA LEU A 240 25.93 -13.74 10.94
C LEU A 240 25.33 -12.33 10.84
N LEU A 241 26.13 -11.28 10.98
CA LEU A 241 25.65 -9.90 10.89
C LEU A 241 25.04 -9.58 9.51
N PRO A 242 25.72 -9.87 8.36
CA PRO A 242 25.11 -9.70 7.04
C PRO A 242 23.84 -10.52 6.83
N LEU A 243 23.79 -11.74 7.37
CA LEU A 243 22.62 -12.60 7.30
C LEU A 243 21.43 -12.04 8.08
N ILE A 244 21.65 -11.52 9.28
CA ILE A 244 20.62 -10.84 10.10
C ILE A 244 20.09 -9.60 9.36
N ASN A 245 20.98 -8.79 8.78
CA ASN A 245 20.59 -7.60 8.02
C ASN A 245 19.76 -7.98 6.79
N THR A 246 20.13 -9.04 6.10
CA THR A 246 19.37 -9.58 4.96
C THR A 246 18.00 -10.07 5.42
N LEU A 247 17.92 -10.84 6.50
CA LEU A 247 16.66 -11.31 7.10
C LEU A 247 15.75 -10.15 7.50
N ASN A 248 16.28 -9.09 8.10
CA ASN A 248 15.50 -7.92 8.48
C ASN A 248 14.92 -7.21 7.25
N LYS A 249 15.70 -7.04 6.18
CA LYS A 249 15.24 -6.47 4.91
C LYS A 249 14.17 -7.33 4.23
N LEU A 250 14.29 -8.65 4.32
CA LEU A 250 13.29 -9.58 3.78
C LEU A 250 11.99 -9.58 4.58
N LYS A 251 12.08 -9.52 5.91
CA LYS A 251 10.94 -9.60 6.83
C LYS A 251 10.15 -8.30 6.94
N TYR A 252 10.82 -7.16 6.83
CA TYR A 252 10.25 -5.86 7.16
C TYR A 252 10.46 -4.84 6.05
N LYS A 253 9.36 -4.19 5.66
CA LYS A 253 9.39 -3.03 4.76
C LYS A 253 9.90 -1.77 5.46
N TYR A 254 9.65 -1.67 6.77
CA TYR A 254 10.19 -0.59 7.59
C TYR A 254 10.85 -1.16 8.85
N TYR A 255 12.15 -0.94 8.97
CA TYR A 255 12.97 -1.34 10.12
C TYR A 255 13.86 -0.16 10.52
N ALA A 256 13.52 0.51 11.61
CA ALA A 256 14.24 1.71 12.04
C ALA A 256 14.21 1.88 13.56
N LEU A 257 15.27 2.46 14.10
CA LEU A 257 15.31 2.94 15.48
C LEU A 257 14.99 4.43 15.46
N GLU A 258 13.87 4.83 16.06
CA GLU A 258 13.47 6.23 16.16
C GLU A 258 13.63 6.72 17.60
N GLN A 259 14.26 7.87 17.76
CA GLN A 259 14.36 8.55 19.05
C GLN A 259 13.10 9.37 19.28
N LYS A 260 12.53 9.27 20.49
CA LYS A 260 11.44 10.10 20.96
C LYS A 260 11.86 10.81 22.24
N THR A 261 11.36 12.03 22.39
CA THR A 261 11.57 12.85 23.57
C THR A 261 10.23 13.01 24.27
N ASN A 262 10.16 12.71 25.57
CA ASN A 262 8.94 12.94 26.34
C ASN A 262 8.81 14.42 26.74
N ASN A 263 7.68 14.78 27.34
CA ASN A 263 7.44 16.13 27.85
C ASN A 263 8.48 16.59 28.90
N ASN A 264 9.23 15.66 29.49
CA ASN A 264 10.27 15.91 30.48
C ASN A 264 11.68 16.02 29.86
N ASN A 265 11.81 16.11 28.53
CA ASN A 265 13.07 16.12 27.78
C ASN A 265 13.93 14.85 27.91
N GLU A 266 13.37 13.73 28.34
CA GLU A 266 14.07 12.45 28.36
C GLU A 266 13.95 11.76 27.01
N ASN A 267 15.07 11.24 26.51
CA ASN A 267 15.15 10.55 25.24
C ASN A 267 14.99 9.04 25.44
N PHE A 268 14.06 8.44 24.69
CA PHE A 268 13.88 7.00 24.61
C PHE A 268 13.89 6.57 23.14
N TYR A 269 14.37 5.36 22.88
CA TYR A 269 14.50 4.81 21.53
C TYR A 269 13.45 3.73 21.30
N HIS A 270 12.75 3.81 20.18
CA HIS A 270 11.77 2.80 19.75
C HIS A 270 12.27 2.10 18.49
N LEU A 271 12.32 0.77 18.55
CA LEU A 271 12.57 -0.05 17.38
C LEU A 271 11.27 -0.37 16.66
N TYR A 272 11.09 0.22 15.48
CA TYR A 272 9.95 -0.03 14.61
C TYR A 272 10.26 -1.20 13.67
N LYS A 273 9.40 -2.22 13.69
CA LYS A 273 9.48 -3.39 12.79
C LYS A 273 8.13 -3.61 12.10
N LYS A 274 7.95 -3.05 10.90
CA LYS A 274 6.70 -3.17 10.15
C LYS A 274 6.89 -4.10 8.96
N LYS A 275 6.11 -5.19 8.92
CA LYS A 275 6.10 -6.16 7.80
C LYS A 275 5.65 -5.52 6.50
N TYR A 276 4.67 -4.63 6.59
CA TYR A 276 4.12 -3.83 5.50
C TYR A 276 3.85 -2.40 6.00
N THR A 277 3.76 -1.47 5.07
CA THR A 277 3.42 -0.07 5.33
C THR A 277 1.93 0.19 5.09
N LEU A 278 1.43 1.33 5.58
CA LEU A 278 0.05 1.74 5.28
C LEU A 278 -0.15 1.95 3.78
N GLN A 279 0.85 2.51 3.09
CA GLN A 279 0.78 2.77 1.65
C GLN A 279 0.58 1.47 0.85
N GLU A 280 1.24 0.38 1.23
CA GLU A 280 1.08 -0.94 0.59
C GLU A 280 -0.33 -1.51 0.78
N LEU A 281 -1.08 -1.09 1.80
CA LEU A 281 -2.46 -1.53 2.02
C LEU A 281 -3.50 -0.68 1.27
N LEU A 282 -3.06 0.32 0.51
CA LEU A 282 -3.93 1.25 -0.22
C LEU A 282 -3.96 0.92 -1.70
N VAL A 283 -5.16 0.85 -2.26
CA VAL A 283 -5.41 0.69 -3.69
C VAL A 283 -5.74 2.06 -4.30
N PRO A 284 -4.98 2.53 -5.31
CA PRO A 284 -5.23 3.80 -5.96
C PRO A 284 -6.43 3.69 -6.92
N PHE A 285 -7.45 4.50 -6.69
CA PHE A 285 -8.59 4.69 -7.60
C PHE A 285 -8.43 5.94 -8.47
N ASP A 286 -7.69 6.93 -7.97
CA ASP A 286 -7.26 8.09 -8.74
C ASP A 286 -5.83 8.45 -8.32
N ILE A 287 -4.96 8.66 -9.31
CA ILE A 287 -3.53 8.86 -9.07
C ILE A 287 -3.28 10.35 -8.80
N PRO A 288 -2.45 10.70 -7.80
CA PRO A 288 -2.10 12.09 -7.54
C PRO A 288 -1.50 12.77 -8.76
N LYS A 289 -1.94 14.01 -9.05
CA LYS A 289 -1.46 14.78 -10.20
C LYS A 289 -1.63 16.29 -10.00
N ILE A 290 -0.84 17.06 -10.74
CA ILE A 290 -0.96 18.51 -10.79
C ILE A 290 -1.85 18.87 -11.98
N ASP A 291 -3.02 19.45 -11.72
CA ASP A 291 -3.91 19.94 -12.78
C ASP A 291 -3.51 21.35 -13.23
N SER A 292 -3.17 22.22 -12.27
CA SER A 292 -2.65 23.56 -12.54
C SER A 292 -1.75 24.03 -11.40
N PHE A 293 -0.67 24.74 -11.74
CA PHE A 293 0.21 25.36 -10.74
C PHE A 293 0.77 26.68 -11.28
N GLN A 294 -0.06 27.73 -11.25
CA GLN A 294 0.30 29.06 -11.74
C GLN A 294 0.37 30.08 -10.59
N ILE A 295 1.50 30.80 -10.53
CA ILE A 295 1.78 31.86 -9.56
C ILE A 295 2.46 33.01 -10.32
N GLY A 296 1.92 34.23 -10.25
CA GLY A 296 2.51 35.41 -10.89
C GLY A 296 1.52 36.53 -11.25
N GLU A 297 2.06 37.68 -11.63
CA GLU A 297 1.39 38.74 -12.40
C GLU A 297 1.90 38.71 -13.84
N LYS A 298 1.06 39.10 -14.81
CA LYS A 298 1.40 39.13 -16.25
C LYS A 298 2.74 39.84 -16.48
N THR A 299 3.79 39.10 -16.79
CA THR A 299 4.84 39.61 -17.66
C THR A 299 4.28 39.59 -19.08
N LYS A 300 4.15 40.78 -19.70
CA LYS A 300 3.94 40.86 -21.15
C LYS A 300 5.16 40.24 -21.82
N GLU A 301 5.02 39.03 -22.33
CA GLU A 301 6.01 38.46 -23.24
C GLU A 301 6.01 39.28 -24.53
N ILE A 302 7.14 39.95 -24.77
CA ILE A 302 7.48 40.49 -26.07
C ILE A 302 7.92 39.29 -26.91
N ILE A 303 7.20 39.08 -28.00
CA ILE A 303 7.56 38.18 -29.09
C ILE A 303 8.97 38.54 -29.56
N SER A 304 9.91 37.60 -29.53
CA SER A 304 11.06 37.60 -30.44
C SER A 304 11.08 36.27 -31.18
N SER A 305 10.80 36.36 -32.48
CA SER A 305 10.97 35.30 -33.44
C SER A 305 12.44 34.92 -33.62
N ASP A 306 12.63 33.70 -34.11
CA ASP A 306 13.79 33.19 -34.84
C ASP A 306 15.04 32.79 -34.05
N LYS A 307 15.21 31.47 -33.92
CA LYS A 307 16.24 30.73 -34.67
C LYS A 307 15.98 29.22 -34.62
N SER A 308 15.48 28.69 -35.73
CA SER A 308 15.58 27.26 -36.05
C SER A 308 17.06 26.90 -36.21
N LEU A 309 17.57 25.97 -35.39
CA LEU A 309 18.85 25.35 -35.64
C LEU A 309 18.69 24.32 -36.75
N ASP A 310 19.34 24.60 -37.87
CA ASP A 310 19.45 23.77 -39.06
C ASP A 310 20.37 22.56 -38.79
N LEU A 311 19.80 21.35 -38.82
CA LEU A 311 20.48 20.06 -38.61
C LEU A 311 21.00 19.43 -39.91
N SER A 312 21.10 20.18 -41.01
CA SER A 312 21.52 19.67 -42.32
C SER A 312 23.04 19.61 -42.57
N LYS A 313 23.87 19.63 -41.51
CA LYS A 313 25.32 19.43 -41.63
C LYS A 313 25.83 18.46 -40.58
N LEU A 314 25.78 17.16 -40.88
CA LEU A 314 26.90 16.28 -40.61
C LEU A 314 26.82 15.09 -41.56
N ASP A 315 27.69 15.15 -42.56
CA ASP A 315 27.84 14.14 -43.59
C ASP A 315 28.29 12.78 -43.03
N SER A 316 27.81 11.78 -43.74
CA SER A 316 28.17 10.38 -43.75
C SER A 316 29.68 10.12 -43.76
N LYS A 317 30.12 9.25 -42.85
CA LYS A 317 31.22 8.31 -43.08
C LYS A 317 30.89 6.99 -42.40
N THR A 318 30.59 5.98 -43.20
CA THR A 318 30.79 4.57 -42.86
C THR A 318 32.29 4.29 -42.80
N PRO A 319 32.76 3.61 -41.75
CA PRO A 319 33.87 2.68 -41.88
C PRO A 319 33.38 1.25 -41.67
N ILE A 320 33.96 0.36 -42.47
CA ILE A 320 33.79 -1.09 -42.47
C ILE A 320 34.95 -1.70 -41.66
N LEU A 321 34.63 -2.76 -40.91
CA LEU A 321 35.48 -3.78 -40.27
C LEU A 321 36.30 -3.40 -39.04
N GLU A 322 36.02 -4.08 -37.93
CA GLU A 322 36.95 -4.99 -37.25
C GLU A 322 36.12 -5.92 -36.34
N GLU A 323 36.27 -7.24 -36.49
CA GLU A 323 35.72 -8.25 -35.58
C GLU A 323 36.38 -8.09 -34.21
N PRO A 324 35.62 -7.97 -33.10
CA PRO A 324 36.23 -8.09 -31.78
C PRO A 324 36.30 -9.55 -31.37
N ASP A 325 37.51 -9.93 -30.97
CA ASP A 325 37.89 -11.16 -30.32
C ASP A 325 36.88 -11.66 -29.29
N VAL A 326 36.76 -12.99 -29.24
CA VAL A 326 36.03 -13.74 -28.23
C VAL A 326 36.71 -13.51 -26.87
N GLU A 327 36.27 -12.50 -26.13
CA GLU A 327 36.40 -12.51 -24.68
C GLU A 327 35.26 -13.38 -24.13
N GLU A 328 35.63 -14.56 -23.59
CA GLU A 328 34.76 -15.40 -22.77
C GLU A 328 34.27 -14.58 -21.56
N GLN A 329 33.15 -13.88 -21.73
CA GLN A 329 32.36 -13.42 -20.59
C GLN A 329 31.80 -14.66 -19.90
N THR A 330 32.28 -14.93 -18.68
CA THR A 330 31.64 -15.92 -17.82
C THR A 330 30.14 -15.62 -17.76
N PRO A 331 29.26 -16.60 -18.07
CA PRO A 331 27.83 -16.33 -18.15
C PRO A 331 27.32 -15.88 -16.78
N THR A 332 27.00 -14.59 -16.66
CA THR A 332 26.46 -14.03 -15.42
C THR A 332 24.93 -14.15 -15.39
N PHE A 333 24.39 -14.53 -14.24
CA PHE A 333 22.96 -14.47 -13.95
C PHE A 333 22.41 -13.03 -14.01
N LYS A 334 21.32 -12.82 -14.75
CA LYS A 334 20.63 -11.52 -14.90
C LYS A 334 19.11 -11.69 -14.88
N LEU A 335 18.41 -10.70 -14.31
CA LEU A 335 16.95 -10.60 -14.37
C LEU A 335 16.58 -9.54 -15.41
N GLU A 336 15.91 -9.94 -16.49
CA GLU A 336 15.43 -9.05 -17.55
C GLU A 336 13.89 -9.04 -17.56
N GLY A 337 13.32 -8.07 -16.84
CA GLY A 337 11.88 -8.06 -16.55
C GLY A 337 11.47 -9.30 -15.75
N ASN A 338 10.62 -10.15 -16.34
CA ASN A 338 10.17 -11.40 -15.70
C ASN A 338 11.05 -12.61 -16.05
N LYS A 339 12.04 -12.44 -16.95
CA LYS A 339 12.87 -13.53 -17.45
C LYS A 339 14.15 -13.66 -16.62
N LEU A 340 14.39 -14.86 -16.13
CA LEU A 340 15.62 -15.25 -15.46
C LEU A 340 16.59 -15.77 -16.51
N MET A 341 17.72 -15.09 -16.69
CA MET A 341 18.69 -15.34 -17.74
C MET A 341 20.03 -15.80 -17.14
N PHE A 342 20.70 -16.72 -17.80
CA PHE A 342 22.10 -17.08 -17.55
C PHE A 342 22.86 -17.07 -18.86
N GLY A 343 23.81 -16.13 -18.97
CA GLY A 343 24.33 -15.73 -20.28
C GLY A 343 23.18 -15.29 -21.18
N ASN A 344 23.05 -15.92 -22.36
CA ASN A 344 21.98 -15.63 -23.32
C ASN A 344 20.80 -16.62 -23.23
N LYS A 345 20.83 -17.58 -22.29
CA LYS A 345 19.80 -18.61 -22.14
C LYS A 345 18.77 -18.19 -21.08
N MET A 346 17.49 -18.24 -21.45
CA MET A 346 16.40 -18.14 -20.47
C MET A 346 16.32 -19.44 -19.66
N ILE A 347 16.41 -19.30 -18.35
CA ILE A 347 16.30 -20.38 -17.38
C ILE A 347 14.84 -20.54 -16.94
N ALA A 348 14.17 -19.44 -16.62
CA ALA A 348 12.78 -19.46 -16.16
C ALA A 348 12.09 -18.10 -16.38
N ASN A 349 10.76 -18.07 -16.25
CA ASN A 349 9.96 -16.84 -16.34
C ASN A 349 9.08 -16.72 -15.10
N LYS A 350 9.27 -15.69 -14.29
CA LYS A 350 8.57 -15.51 -13.00
C LYS A 350 7.03 -15.51 -13.10
N MET A 351 6.46 -15.26 -14.28
CA MET A 351 5.01 -15.16 -14.51
C MET A 351 4.42 -16.34 -15.32
N ASP A 352 5.22 -17.31 -15.72
CA ASP A 352 4.76 -18.47 -16.51
C ASP A 352 4.52 -19.68 -15.60
N PHE A 353 3.36 -19.71 -14.93
CA PHE A 353 3.06 -20.67 -13.86
C PHE A 353 3.13 -22.13 -14.28
N GLU A 354 2.58 -22.48 -15.46
CA GLU A 354 2.52 -23.86 -15.93
C GLU A 354 3.91 -24.39 -16.29
N THR A 355 4.68 -23.62 -17.05
CA THR A 355 6.05 -24.03 -17.40
C THR A 355 6.95 -24.09 -16.17
N ASN A 356 6.79 -23.15 -15.23
CA ASN A 356 7.53 -23.14 -13.97
C ASN A 356 7.23 -24.37 -13.12
N LYS A 357 5.97 -24.82 -13.07
CA LYS A 357 5.59 -26.03 -12.34
C LYS A 357 6.30 -27.25 -12.93
N SER A 358 6.22 -27.44 -14.25
CA SER A 358 6.88 -28.58 -14.92
C SER A 358 8.41 -28.50 -14.85
N LEU A 359 8.98 -27.30 -14.88
CA LEU A 359 10.41 -27.07 -14.71
C LEU A 359 10.86 -27.59 -13.34
N LEU A 360 10.21 -27.14 -12.25
CA LEU A 360 10.61 -27.47 -10.89
C LEU A 360 10.37 -28.95 -10.51
N GLU A 361 9.31 -29.58 -11.02
CA GLU A 361 9.04 -31.01 -10.78
C GLU A 361 10.13 -31.95 -11.32
N SER A 362 10.96 -31.46 -12.25
CA SER A 362 12.05 -32.24 -12.86
C SER A 362 13.44 -31.98 -12.26
N GLN A 363 13.57 -31.03 -11.33
CA GLN A 363 14.87 -30.67 -10.73
C GLN A 363 15.14 -31.46 -9.45
N GLU A 364 16.42 -31.63 -9.15
CA GLU A 364 16.88 -32.23 -7.89
C GLU A 364 16.66 -31.29 -6.70
N GLU A 365 16.46 -31.87 -5.52
CA GLU A 365 16.32 -31.12 -4.26
C GLU A 365 17.68 -30.88 -3.59
N ILE A 366 17.83 -29.72 -2.95
CA ILE A 366 19.02 -29.34 -2.17
C ILE A 366 18.63 -28.66 -0.86
N SER A 367 19.40 -28.92 0.21
CA SER A 367 19.17 -28.24 1.49
C SER A 367 19.64 -26.77 1.44
N PRO A 368 18.98 -25.86 2.17
CA PRO A 368 19.40 -24.45 2.27
C PRO A 368 20.87 -24.26 2.65
N VAL A 369 21.35 -25.04 3.62
CA VAL A 369 22.72 -24.96 4.13
C VAL A 369 23.72 -25.40 3.06
N MET A 370 23.43 -26.50 2.36
CA MET A 370 24.31 -26.99 1.30
C MET A 370 24.37 -26.02 0.11
N ALA A 371 23.22 -25.51 -0.34
CA ALA A 371 23.16 -24.52 -1.41
C ALA A 371 23.93 -23.25 -1.05
N HIS A 372 23.77 -22.77 0.19
CA HIS A 372 24.49 -21.59 0.67
C HIS A 372 26.01 -21.80 0.72
N ASN A 373 26.47 -22.94 1.25
CA ASN A 373 27.89 -23.26 1.34
C ASN A 373 28.54 -23.42 -0.05
N LYS A 374 27.76 -23.85 -1.06
CA LYS A 374 28.19 -23.89 -2.47
C LYS A 374 28.12 -22.53 -3.17
N GLY A 375 27.69 -21.46 -2.50
CA GLY A 375 27.57 -20.12 -3.09
C GLY A 375 26.40 -19.96 -4.06
N TYR A 376 25.40 -20.86 -4.01
CA TYR A 376 24.26 -20.80 -4.92
C TYR A 376 23.36 -19.60 -4.64
N LYS A 377 22.79 -19.04 -5.71
CA LYS A 377 21.87 -17.90 -5.63
C LYS A 377 20.44 -18.39 -5.41
N PHE A 378 19.79 -17.87 -4.37
CA PHE A 378 18.39 -18.19 -4.07
C PHE A 378 17.43 -17.25 -4.80
N GLU A 379 16.38 -17.81 -5.40
CA GLU A 379 15.31 -17.07 -6.08
C GLU A 379 13.94 -17.74 -5.88
N MET A 380 12.88 -16.96 -6.09
CA MET A 380 11.50 -17.42 -5.99
C MET A 380 10.84 -17.52 -7.36
N LEU A 381 10.13 -18.63 -7.61
CA LEU A 381 9.41 -18.90 -8.85
C LEU A 381 7.95 -19.24 -8.55
N TYR A 382 7.00 -18.61 -9.23
CA TYR A 382 5.58 -18.89 -9.02
C TYR A 382 5.12 -20.08 -9.86
N THR A 383 4.43 -21.03 -9.22
CA THR A 383 3.82 -22.21 -9.89
C THR A 383 2.32 -22.11 -10.04
N ARG A 384 1.69 -21.16 -9.33
CA ARG A 384 0.31 -20.67 -9.46
C ARG A 384 0.18 -19.36 -8.64
N PRO A 385 -0.93 -18.61 -8.76
CA PRO A 385 -1.11 -17.36 -8.02
C PRO A 385 -0.84 -17.53 -6.52
N SER A 386 0.07 -16.71 -5.98
CA SER A 386 0.48 -16.69 -4.56
C SER A 386 1.10 -17.99 -4.03
N HIS A 387 1.64 -18.83 -4.91
CA HIS A 387 2.38 -20.04 -4.53
C HIS A 387 3.79 -19.99 -5.12
N PRO A 388 4.68 -19.18 -4.50
CA PRO A 388 6.07 -19.10 -4.87
C PRO A 388 6.82 -20.31 -4.28
N VAL A 389 7.73 -20.88 -5.06
CA VAL A 389 8.60 -21.99 -4.67
C VAL A 389 10.04 -21.48 -4.69
N LEU A 390 10.81 -21.80 -3.65
CA LEU A 390 12.21 -21.43 -3.53
C LEU A 390 13.08 -22.39 -4.33
N PHE A 391 13.98 -21.84 -5.13
CA PHE A 391 14.99 -22.61 -5.84
C PHE A 391 16.37 -21.95 -5.71
N ALA A 392 17.41 -22.75 -5.94
CA ALA A 392 18.79 -22.33 -5.94
C ALA A 392 19.38 -22.45 -7.35
N ILE A 393 20.23 -21.49 -7.73
CA ILE A 393 20.90 -21.45 -9.02
C ILE A 393 22.40 -21.56 -8.77
N ASP A 394 23.01 -22.55 -9.42
CA ASP A 394 24.45 -22.69 -9.47
C ASP A 394 25.04 -21.56 -10.34
N PRO A 395 25.90 -20.68 -9.78
CA PRO A 395 26.43 -19.53 -10.49
C PRO A 395 27.43 -19.90 -11.60
N ASP A 396 27.96 -21.12 -11.60
CA ASP A 396 29.01 -21.52 -12.54
C ASP A 396 28.44 -22.12 -13.82
N ASN A 397 27.31 -22.83 -13.73
CA ASN A 397 26.70 -23.56 -14.86
C ASN A 397 25.22 -23.23 -15.12
N GLY A 398 24.56 -22.48 -14.21
CA GLY A 398 23.16 -22.11 -14.33
C GLY A 398 22.16 -23.22 -14.02
N ASN A 399 22.60 -24.35 -13.46
CA ASN A 399 21.71 -25.43 -13.03
C ASN A 399 20.80 -24.97 -11.89
N ILE A 400 19.57 -25.49 -11.89
CA ILE A 400 18.56 -25.17 -10.89
C ILE A 400 18.36 -26.36 -9.96
N TYR A 401 18.14 -26.07 -8.68
CA TYR A 401 17.77 -27.04 -7.66
C TYR A 401 16.56 -26.53 -6.88
N VAL A 402 15.60 -27.40 -6.58
CA VAL A 402 14.50 -27.07 -5.66
C VAL A 402 15.07 -27.03 -4.25
N VAL A 403 14.78 -25.99 -3.48
CA VAL A 403 15.31 -25.89 -2.12
C VAL A 403 14.31 -26.52 -1.17
N ASP A 404 14.71 -27.62 -0.51
CA ASP A 404 13.89 -28.29 0.49
C ASP A 404 13.92 -27.50 1.80
N VAL A 405 12.93 -26.62 1.94
CA VAL A 405 12.73 -25.84 3.16
C VAL A 405 11.88 -26.69 4.12
N VAL A 406 12.54 -27.53 4.90
CA VAL A 406 11.87 -28.21 6.01
C VAL A 406 11.38 -27.13 6.98
N PRO A 407 10.05 -27.02 7.25
CA PRO A 407 9.54 -26.04 8.20
C PRO A 407 10.21 -26.30 9.55
N SER A 408 11.01 -25.33 10.00
CA SER A 408 11.76 -25.44 11.24
C SER A 408 10.80 -25.79 12.37
N LYS A 409 11.07 -26.88 13.11
CA LYS A 409 10.44 -27.09 14.42
C LYS A 409 10.56 -25.78 15.17
N LYS A 410 9.44 -25.25 15.69
CA LYS A 410 9.47 -24.24 16.74
C LYS A 410 10.27 -24.84 17.89
N LEU A 411 11.58 -24.59 17.94
CA LEU A 411 12.31 -24.70 19.18
C LEU A 411 11.88 -23.48 19.98
N GLU A 412 10.99 -23.74 20.93
CA GLU A 412 10.73 -22.83 22.04
C GLU A 412 12.08 -22.35 22.58
N SER A 413 12.24 -21.03 22.64
CA SER A 413 13.33 -20.42 23.38
C SER A 413 13.28 -20.93 24.81
N PRO A 414 14.39 -21.43 25.39
CA PRO A 414 14.47 -21.61 26.83
C PRO A 414 14.41 -20.22 27.48
N ASP A 415 13.62 -20.12 28.55
CA ASP A 415 13.56 -19.01 29.52
C ASP A 415 12.64 -17.82 29.15
N GLU A 416 11.32 -18.06 29.20
CA GLU A 416 10.27 -17.06 29.50
C GLU A 416 9.55 -17.39 30.84
N GLU A 417 10.22 -18.04 31.79
CA GLU A 417 9.75 -18.11 33.19
C GLU A 417 10.34 -16.93 33.98
N ASP A 418 9.73 -15.74 33.85
CA ASP A 418 9.66 -14.64 34.86
C ASP A 418 9.37 -13.26 34.23
N ILE A 419 8.35 -13.18 33.37
CA ILE A 419 7.72 -11.90 33.04
C ILE A 419 6.24 -11.99 33.45
N PRO A 420 5.77 -11.19 34.43
CA PRO A 420 4.37 -11.22 34.80
C PRO A 420 3.51 -10.81 33.59
N PRO A 421 2.36 -11.45 33.37
CA PRO A 421 1.54 -11.19 32.20
C PRO A 421 1.10 -9.71 32.20
N PRO A 422 1.13 -9.03 31.04
CA PRO A 422 0.58 -7.68 30.95
C PRO A 422 -0.92 -7.73 31.25
N PRO A 423 -1.47 -6.68 31.90
CA PRO A 423 -2.87 -6.64 32.28
C PRO A 423 -3.76 -6.82 31.07
N GLN A 424 -4.70 -7.78 31.17
CA GLN A 424 -5.74 -8.03 30.18
C GLN A 424 -6.52 -6.74 29.96
N LYS A 425 -6.44 -6.17 28.74
CA LYS A 425 -7.39 -5.16 28.30
C LYS A 425 -8.69 -5.88 27.97
N GLU A 426 -9.74 -5.49 28.69
CA GLU A 426 -11.12 -5.86 28.41
C GLU A 426 -11.45 -5.67 26.92
N GLU A 427 -12.06 -6.68 26.33
CA GLU A 427 -12.65 -6.59 24.99
C GLU A 427 -13.77 -5.55 25.03
N GLU A 428 -13.52 -4.37 24.44
CA GLU A 428 -14.58 -3.43 24.13
C GLU A 428 -15.49 -4.04 23.04
N PHE A 429 -16.65 -4.46 23.49
CA PHE A 429 -17.78 -4.97 22.73
C PHE A 429 -18.25 -3.91 21.72
N ILE A 430 -17.95 -4.08 20.43
CA ILE A 430 -18.50 -3.22 19.38
C ILE A 430 -19.99 -3.59 19.21
N PRO A 431 -20.95 -2.68 19.48
CA PRO A 431 -22.36 -2.99 19.33
C PRO A 431 -22.72 -3.16 17.85
N LYS A 432 -23.41 -4.27 17.55
CA LYS A 432 -24.01 -4.55 16.24
C LYS A 432 -25.09 -3.52 15.95
N THR A 433 -24.95 -2.78 14.85
CA THR A 433 -26.03 -1.94 14.32
C THR A 433 -27.14 -2.79 13.67
N PRO A 434 -28.43 -2.46 13.87
CA PRO A 434 -29.55 -3.24 13.35
C PRO A 434 -29.83 -2.97 11.85
N PRO A 435 -30.55 -3.87 11.16
CA PRO A 435 -30.77 -3.81 9.72
C PRO A 435 -31.97 -2.91 9.33
N GLY A 436 -31.80 -2.07 8.32
CA GLY A 436 -32.85 -1.24 7.71
C GLY A 436 -32.53 -0.86 6.26
N THR A 437 -33.49 -1.07 5.37
CA THR A 437 -33.44 -1.27 3.90
C THR A 437 -33.45 0.05 3.04
N PRO A 438 -33.54 0.00 1.68
CA PRO A 438 -32.59 0.35 0.58
C PRO A 438 -32.78 1.82 0.02
N PRO A 439 -32.18 2.38 -1.10
CA PRO A 439 -31.77 1.74 -2.38
C PRO A 439 -30.66 2.39 -3.30
N GLN A 440 -30.35 1.66 -4.40
CA GLN A 440 -29.91 2.07 -5.76
C GLN A 440 -28.41 2.22 -6.18
N ILE A 441 -28.02 1.26 -7.04
CA ILE A 441 -27.17 1.33 -8.26
C ILE A 441 -25.66 1.52 -8.07
N GLN A 442 -24.96 0.40 -8.22
CA GLN A 442 -23.56 0.17 -7.91
C GLN A 442 -22.65 0.41 -9.12
N ILE A 443 -22.38 1.69 -9.41
CA ILE A 443 -21.09 2.16 -9.97
C ILE A 443 -20.60 3.41 -9.20
N GLU A 444 -21.47 4.01 -8.36
CA GLU A 444 -21.12 5.07 -7.39
C GLU A 444 -20.54 4.53 -6.06
N ARG A 445 -20.64 3.22 -5.79
CA ARG A 445 -20.34 2.60 -4.48
C ARG A 445 -18.88 2.70 -4.01
N ALA A 446 -17.90 2.88 -4.90
CA ALA A 446 -16.48 3.03 -4.50
C ALA A 446 -15.98 4.49 -4.51
N LYS A 447 -16.80 5.47 -4.95
CA LYS A 447 -16.38 6.88 -5.08
C LYS A 447 -16.94 7.81 -4.00
N GLN A 448 -17.97 7.41 -3.25
CA GLN A 448 -18.70 8.32 -2.35
C GLN A 448 -18.41 8.16 -0.84
N THR A 449 -17.65 7.16 -0.37
CA THR A 449 -17.21 7.08 1.04
C THR A 449 -16.05 8.01 1.41
N ALA A 450 -15.49 8.76 0.45
CA ALA A 450 -14.40 9.71 0.69
C ALA A 450 -14.83 11.18 0.76
N ASN A 451 -16.14 11.50 0.75
CA ASN A 451 -16.55 12.86 0.45
C ASN A 451 -17.88 13.31 1.07
N ILE A 452 -18.04 13.17 2.40
CA ILE A 452 -19.08 13.91 3.14
C ILE A 452 -18.54 14.33 4.52
N GLU A 453 -18.00 15.54 4.59
CA GLU A 453 -18.15 16.40 5.78
C GLU A 453 -18.26 17.86 5.31
N SER A 454 -19.20 18.60 5.94
CA SER A 454 -19.54 20.01 5.76
C SER A 454 -20.55 20.39 4.65
N THR A 455 -21.83 20.46 5.05
CA THR A 455 -22.68 21.59 4.65
C THR A 455 -23.36 22.15 5.90
N SER A 456 -23.31 23.48 6.06
CA SER A 456 -24.04 24.22 7.08
C SER A 456 -24.72 25.42 6.43
N SER A 457 -25.84 25.83 7.05
CA SER A 457 -26.62 27.09 6.91
C SER A 457 -27.94 26.97 6.13
N PRO A 458 -28.94 27.86 6.34
CA PRO A 458 -29.49 28.39 7.61
C PRO A 458 -31.06 28.51 7.64
N THR A 459 -31.61 28.93 8.80
CA THR A 459 -32.82 29.81 8.98
C THR A 459 -34.20 29.22 9.39
N SER A 460 -34.55 29.46 10.66
CA SER A 460 -35.79 30.05 11.29
C SER A 460 -37.21 29.45 11.21
N LEU A 461 -37.93 29.73 12.33
CA LEU A 461 -39.38 29.81 12.64
C LEU A 461 -39.96 28.56 13.34
N GLN A 462 -40.08 28.56 14.69
CA GLN A 462 -41.17 29.12 15.53
C GLN A 462 -42.50 28.38 15.38
N ASP A 463 -42.89 27.58 16.39
CA ASP A 463 -44.01 27.92 17.29
C ASP A 463 -44.29 26.81 18.34
N ASP A 464 -44.17 27.24 19.59
CA ASP A 464 -44.80 26.88 20.87
C ASP A 464 -45.84 25.74 20.96
N LYS A 465 -45.61 24.87 21.97
CA LYS A 465 -46.54 24.69 23.11
C LYS A 465 -45.88 23.94 24.29
N GLU A 466 -45.67 24.71 25.37
CA GLU A 466 -45.98 24.43 26.79
C GLU A 466 -46.57 23.04 27.14
N MET A 467 -46.32 22.38 28.28
CA MET A 467 -45.66 22.70 29.55
C MET A 467 -45.85 21.44 30.44
N LYS A 468 -44.83 20.98 31.17
CA LYS A 468 -44.94 20.70 32.63
C LYS A 468 -43.62 20.26 33.26
N LEU A 469 -43.31 21.01 34.31
CA LEU A 469 -42.22 20.91 35.27
C LEU A 469 -42.29 19.64 36.12
N VAL A 470 -41.13 19.07 36.45
CA VAL A 470 -40.81 18.59 37.79
C VAL A 470 -39.37 19.00 38.11
N TYR A 471 -39.22 19.66 39.25
CA TYR A 471 -37.99 20.11 39.90
C TYR A 471 -37.24 18.92 40.54
N ASP A 472 -35.91 19.04 40.64
CA ASP A 472 -35.04 18.74 41.80
C ASP A 472 -33.59 18.88 41.29
N SER A 473 -32.92 20.03 41.43
CA SER A 473 -32.19 20.60 42.60
C SER A 473 -30.89 19.84 42.95
N GLU A 474 -29.79 20.61 42.97
CA GLU A 474 -28.51 20.42 43.71
C GLU A 474 -27.54 19.39 43.11
N ASP A 475 -26.23 19.62 42.87
CA ASP A 475 -25.26 20.66 43.25
C ASP A 475 -24.15 20.71 42.16
N ASP A 476 -23.77 21.86 41.64
CA ASP A 476 -22.66 22.72 42.09
C ASP A 476 -21.24 22.19 41.77
N GLU A 477 -20.60 22.90 40.82
CA GLU A 477 -19.20 23.37 40.85
C GLU A 477 -18.30 23.11 39.63
N ARG A 478 -17.87 24.26 39.06
CA ARG A 478 -16.52 24.57 38.56
C ARG A 478 -16.07 24.12 37.16
N ASN A 479 -16.42 25.02 36.23
CA ASN A 479 -15.66 25.50 35.08
C ASN A 479 -14.22 25.98 35.46
N ILE A 480 -13.15 25.42 34.87
CA ILE A 480 -11.86 26.00 34.37
C ILE A 480 -11.18 24.82 33.61
N GLY A 481 -10.83 24.80 32.33
CA GLY A 481 -10.06 25.74 31.53
C GLY A 481 -8.61 25.23 31.37
N ASP A 482 -8.32 24.51 30.29
CA ASP A 482 -7.04 24.48 29.54
C ASP A 482 -7.20 23.73 28.20
#